data_AF-A0A3B3TJ79-F1
#
_entry.id   AF-A0A3B3TJ79-F1
#
_cell.length_a   1.000
_cell.length_b   1.000
_cell.length_c   1.000
_cell.angle_alpha   90.00
_cell.angle_beta   90.00
_cell.angle_gamma   90.00
#
_symmetry.space_group_name_H-M   'P 1'
#
loop_
_entity.id
_entity.type
_entity.pdbx_description
1 polymer ?
#
loop_
_entity_poly.entity_id
_entity_poly.type
_entity_poly.pdbx_seq_one_letter_code
_entity_poly.pdbx_strand_id
1 'polypeptide(L)'
;MVKWSDFERAAIQDIFSKIDYDVVGSAALSRCLIVYPWTQRYFGSFGNLYNAAAITSNPKVAAHGKVIMAGLEKALKNMDDIKTTYKDLSVLHSEKLQVDPDNFNLLGDCLTIVVAGQLGAAFTPEVQGAFQKFLAVVVASLRKQYH
;
A
#
# COMPACT_ATOMS: atom_id res chain seq x y z
N MET A 1 12.75 -17.07 2.61
CA MET A 1 11.27 -17.09 2.67
C MET A 1 10.90 -16.58 4.06
N VAL A 2 10.03 -15.58 4.15
CA VAL A 2 9.60 -15.06 5.46
C VAL A 2 8.78 -16.14 6.17
N LYS A 3 8.94 -16.27 7.49
CA LYS A 3 8.10 -17.13 8.32
C LYS A 3 7.06 -16.27 9.03
N TRP A 4 5.81 -16.66 8.94
CA TRP A 4 4.68 -16.03 9.61
C TRP A 4 4.22 -16.90 10.77
N SER A 5 4.10 -16.30 11.96
CA SER A 5 3.43 -16.97 13.08
C SER A 5 1.91 -17.01 12.87
N ASP A 6 1.23 -17.87 13.61
CA ASP A 6 -0.24 -17.93 13.58
C ASP A 6 -0.87 -16.61 14.02
N PHE A 7 -0.28 -15.95 15.03
CA PHE A 7 -0.69 -14.62 15.46
C PHE A 7 -0.57 -13.59 14.34
N GLU A 8 0.57 -13.52 13.64
CA GLU A 8 0.76 -12.54 12.57
C GLU A 8 -0.25 -12.75 11.44
N ARG A 9 -0.49 -14.00 11.03
CA ARG A 9 -1.49 -14.31 10.00
C ARG A 9 -2.89 -13.88 10.43
N ALA A 10 -3.29 -14.24 11.64
CA ALA A 10 -4.60 -13.89 12.18
C ALA A 10 -4.76 -12.38 12.30
N ALA A 11 -3.76 -11.67 12.82
CA ALA A 11 -3.79 -10.22 12.96
C ALA A 11 -3.91 -9.51 11.61
N ILE A 12 -3.11 -9.92 10.60
CA ILE A 12 -3.18 -9.31 9.28
C ILE A 12 -4.53 -9.62 8.62
N GLN A 13 -5.03 -10.85 8.68
CA GLN A 13 -6.36 -11.19 8.16
C GLN A 13 -7.47 -10.37 8.84
N ASP A 14 -7.40 -10.22 10.16
CA ASP A 14 -8.36 -9.45 10.94
C ASP A 14 -8.36 -7.97 10.55
N ILE A 15 -7.18 -7.35 10.36
CA ILE A 15 -7.06 -5.98 9.83
C ILE A 15 -7.83 -5.86 8.51
N PHE A 16 -7.54 -6.73 7.54
CA PHE A 16 -8.19 -6.69 6.24
C PHE A 16 -9.69 -6.99 6.32
N SER A 17 -10.16 -7.75 7.32
CA SER A 17 -11.60 -7.97 7.51
C SER A 17 -12.38 -6.76 8.06
N LYS A 18 -11.67 -5.81 8.70
CA LYS A 18 -12.27 -4.67 9.42
C LYS A 18 -12.15 -3.34 8.70
N ILE A 19 -11.17 -3.18 7.82
CA ILE A 19 -10.97 -1.93 7.09
C ILE A 19 -11.96 -1.79 5.93
N ASP A 20 -12.38 -0.56 5.66
CA ASP A 20 -13.08 -0.22 4.42
C ASP A 20 -12.06 0.02 3.29
N TYR A 21 -12.06 -0.86 2.27
CA TYR A 21 -11.10 -0.83 1.17
C TYR A 21 -11.25 0.43 0.30
N ASP A 22 -12.48 0.91 0.14
CA ASP A 22 -12.78 2.08 -0.67
C ASP A 22 -12.29 3.37 0.01
N VAL A 23 -12.33 3.39 1.34
CA VAL A 23 -11.79 4.48 2.14
C VAL A 23 -10.27 4.40 2.26
N VAL A 24 -9.73 3.24 2.67
CA VAL A 24 -8.30 3.10 2.99
C VAL A 24 -7.43 3.34 1.77
N GLY A 25 -7.75 2.73 0.63
CA GLY A 25 -6.94 2.85 -0.58
C GLY A 25 -6.89 4.30 -1.08
N SER A 26 -8.04 4.96 -1.17
CA SER A 26 -8.14 6.36 -1.60
C SER A 26 -7.44 7.31 -0.63
N ALA A 27 -7.64 7.14 0.68
CA ALA A 27 -7.04 7.99 1.70
C ALA A 27 -5.51 7.83 1.77
N ALA A 28 -5.00 6.60 1.64
CA ALA A 28 -3.56 6.34 1.66
C ALA A 28 -2.86 6.93 0.43
N LEU A 29 -3.41 6.75 -0.77
CA LEU A 29 -2.84 7.34 -1.99
C LEU A 29 -2.94 8.87 -1.95
N SER A 30 -4.09 9.43 -1.55
CA SER A 30 -4.26 10.87 -1.41
C SER A 30 -3.22 11.46 -0.44
N ARG A 31 -3.03 10.82 0.73
CA ARG A 31 -2.04 11.24 1.72
C ARG A 31 -0.62 11.19 1.13
N CYS A 32 -0.27 10.15 0.39
CA CYS A 32 1.04 10.04 -0.24
C CYS A 32 1.28 11.18 -1.24
N LEU A 33 0.30 11.47 -2.10
CA LEU A 33 0.38 12.55 -3.08
C LEU A 33 0.45 13.96 -2.45
N ILE A 34 -0.15 14.14 -1.26
CA ILE A 34 -0.14 15.41 -0.54
C ILE A 34 1.15 15.59 0.27
N VAL A 35 1.56 14.58 1.05
CA VAL A 35 2.71 14.66 1.96
C VAL A 35 4.03 14.54 1.21
N TYR A 36 4.05 13.77 0.12
CA TYR A 36 5.23 13.52 -0.70
C TYR A 36 4.96 13.98 -2.15
N PRO A 37 4.87 15.29 -2.42
CA PRO A 37 4.35 15.82 -3.68
C PRO A 37 5.16 15.42 -4.92
N TRP A 38 6.42 15.03 -4.79
CA TRP A 38 7.20 14.48 -5.90
C TRP A 38 6.60 13.18 -6.48
N THR A 39 5.82 12.44 -5.69
CA THR A 39 5.13 11.22 -6.15
C THR A 39 4.05 11.52 -7.19
N GLN A 40 3.54 12.76 -7.26
CA GLN A 40 2.55 13.17 -8.26
C GLN A 40 3.04 13.01 -9.70
N ARG A 41 4.37 13.02 -9.93
CA ARG A 41 4.98 12.87 -11.26
C ARG A 41 4.57 11.58 -11.98
N TYR A 42 4.23 10.54 -11.24
CA TYR A 42 3.81 9.24 -11.79
C TYR A 42 2.34 9.22 -12.24
N PHE A 43 1.57 10.24 -11.88
CA PHE A 43 0.12 10.28 -12.07
C PHE A 43 -0.33 11.42 -12.98
N GLY A 44 0.50 11.81 -13.96
CA GLY A 44 0.17 12.92 -14.88
C GLY A 44 -1.16 12.75 -15.63
N SER A 45 -1.59 11.51 -15.89
CA SER A 45 -2.89 11.22 -16.52
C SER A 45 -4.10 11.39 -15.58
N PHE A 46 -3.88 11.66 -14.29
CA PHE A 46 -4.94 11.79 -13.29
C PHE A 46 -5.58 13.18 -13.28
N GLY A 47 -5.04 14.13 -14.06
CA GLY A 47 -5.58 15.48 -14.17
C GLY A 47 -5.13 16.36 -13.01
N ASN A 48 -6.06 17.12 -12.43
CA ASN A 48 -5.73 18.11 -11.40
C ASN A 48 -5.31 17.44 -10.07
N LEU A 49 -4.05 17.63 -9.69
CA LEU A 49 -3.46 17.23 -8.41
C LEU A 49 -2.80 18.42 -7.68
N TYR A 50 -3.23 19.65 -7.99
CA TYR A 50 -2.55 20.89 -7.55
C TYR A 50 -2.54 21.12 -6.03
N ASN A 51 -3.62 20.73 -5.34
CA ASN A 51 -3.77 20.93 -3.90
C ASN A 51 -4.51 19.76 -3.25
N ALA A 52 -4.53 19.74 -1.91
CA ALA A 52 -5.13 18.67 -1.14
C ALA A 52 -6.61 18.42 -1.49
N ALA A 53 -7.41 19.48 -1.64
CA ALA A 53 -8.82 19.34 -2.01
C ALA A 53 -8.98 18.67 -3.38
N ALA A 54 -8.23 19.12 -4.38
CA ALA A 54 -8.24 18.54 -5.72
C ALA A 54 -7.80 17.07 -5.74
N ILE A 55 -6.77 16.71 -4.96
CA ILE A 55 -6.29 15.33 -4.83
C ILE A 55 -7.34 14.44 -4.16
N THR A 56 -7.87 14.86 -3.00
CA THR A 56 -8.82 14.06 -2.22
C THR A 56 -10.15 13.85 -2.94
N SER A 57 -10.60 14.80 -3.77
CA SER A 57 -11.80 14.66 -4.57
C SER A 57 -11.56 14.02 -5.95
N ASN A 58 -10.33 13.61 -6.29
CA ASN A 58 -10.01 13.12 -7.63
C ASN A 58 -10.52 11.68 -7.83
N PRO A 59 -11.43 11.43 -8.78
CA PRO A 59 -12.00 10.09 -8.98
C PRO A 59 -10.96 9.06 -9.47
N LYS A 60 -9.90 9.48 -10.17
CA LYS A 60 -8.83 8.58 -10.61
C LYS A 60 -7.91 8.20 -9.45
N VAL A 61 -7.68 9.10 -8.49
CA VAL A 61 -6.98 8.78 -7.23
C VAL A 61 -7.78 7.75 -6.45
N ALA A 62 -9.09 7.96 -6.28
CA ALA A 62 -9.95 7.01 -5.60
C ALA A 62 -9.97 5.63 -6.29
N ALA A 63 -10.11 5.62 -7.63
CA ALA A 63 -10.09 4.38 -8.41
C ALA A 63 -8.75 3.63 -8.30
N HIS A 64 -7.63 4.34 -8.34
CA HIS A 64 -6.32 3.72 -8.19
C HIS A 64 -6.05 3.22 -6.76
N GLY A 65 -6.61 3.91 -5.76
CA GLY A 65 -6.65 3.41 -4.38
C GLY A 65 -7.23 2.00 -4.28
N LYS A 66 -8.30 1.70 -5.01
CA LYS A 66 -8.88 0.34 -5.07
C LYS A 66 -7.94 -0.67 -5.72
N VAL A 67 -7.19 -0.26 -6.75
CA VAL A 67 -6.16 -1.11 -7.39
C VAL A 67 -5.05 -1.46 -6.41
N ILE A 68 -4.60 -0.50 -5.60
CA ILE A 68 -3.60 -0.74 -4.55
C ILE A 68 -4.13 -1.75 -3.53
N MET A 69 -5.36 -1.58 -3.04
CA MET A 69 -5.96 -2.50 -2.07
C MET A 69 -6.13 -3.92 -2.62
N ALA A 70 -6.53 -4.07 -3.89
CA ALA A 70 -6.58 -5.36 -4.56
C ALA A 70 -5.19 -6.01 -4.68
N GLY A 71 -4.15 -5.20 -4.94
CA GLY A 71 -2.76 -5.65 -4.91
C GLY A 71 -2.38 -6.22 -3.55
N LEU A 72 -2.68 -5.51 -2.46
CA LEU A 72 -2.40 -5.95 -1.10
C LEU A 72 -3.20 -7.21 -0.71
N GLU A 73 -4.47 -7.31 -1.14
CA GLU A 73 -5.27 -8.51 -0.92
C GLU A 73 -4.66 -9.74 -1.62
N LYS A 74 -4.06 -9.55 -2.81
CA LYS A 74 -3.29 -10.62 -3.48
C LYS A 74 -2.10 -11.07 -2.63
N ALA A 75 -1.40 -10.16 -1.95
CA ALA A 75 -0.32 -10.54 -1.03
C ALA A 75 -0.85 -11.25 0.22
N LEU A 76 -1.97 -10.80 0.79
CA LEU A 76 -2.65 -11.47 1.92
C LEU A 76 -3.00 -12.93 1.58
N LYS A 77 -3.53 -13.18 0.37
CA LYS A 77 -3.88 -14.53 -0.10
C LYS A 77 -2.65 -15.41 -0.37
N ASN A 78 -1.46 -14.81 -0.51
CA ASN A 78 -0.22 -15.51 -0.89
C ASN A 78 0.95 -15.16 0.05
N MET A 79 0.69 -15.04 1.36
CA MET A 79 1.67 -14.54 2.34
C MET A 79 3.01 -15.28 2.32
N ASP A 80 3.02 -16.58 2.02
CA ASP A 80 4.23 -17.40 1.98
C ASP A 80 5.06 -17.22 0.69
N ASP A 81 4.49 -16.62 -0.36
CA ASP A 81 5.12 -16.46 -1.67
C ASP A 81 4.82 -15.11 -2.35
N ILE A 82 4.76 -14.03 -1.54
CA ILE A 82 4.52 -12.66 -2.04
C ILE A 82 5.55 -12.28 -3.12
N LYS A 83 6.81 -12.69 -2.93
CA LYS A 83 7.91 -12.41 -3.87
C LYS A 83 7.60 -12.89 -5.29
N THR A 84 7.17 -14.15 -5.45
CA THR A 84 6.82 -14.69 -6.77
C THR A 84 5.52 -14.06 -7.27
N THR A 85 4.54 -13.92 -6.38
CA THR A 85 3.22 -13.32 -6.65
C THR A 85 3.31 -11.92 -7.26
N TYR A 86 4.32 -11.14 -6.86
CA TYR A 86 4.55 -9.75 -7.26
C TYR A 86 5.62 -9.58 -8.34
N LYS A 87 6.16 -10.67 -8.92
CA LYS A 87 7.22 -10.58 -9.94
C LYS A 87 6.86 -9.61 -11.06
N ASP A 88 5.70 -9.82 -11.70
CA ASP A 88 5.28 -8.99 -12.84
C ASP A 88 4.91 -7.56 -12.41
N LEU A 89 4.40 -7.39 -11.19
CA LEU A 89 4.09 -6.08 -10.63
C LEU A 89 5.37 -5.28 -10.36
N SER A 90 6.43 -5.95 -9.91
CA SER A 90 7.75 -5.37 -9.72
C SER A 90 8.35 -4.92 -11.06
N VAL A 91 8.31 -5.79 -12.10
CA VAL A 91 8.72 -5.42 -13.48
C VAL A 91 7.94 -4.23 -14.00
N LEU A 92 6.62 -4.20 -13.80
CA LEU A 92 5.78 -3.09 -14.22
C LEU A 92 6.25 -1.77 -13.58
N HIS A 93 6.50 -1.76 -12.26
CA HIS A 93 6.91 -0.55 -11.57
C HIS A 93 8.34 -0.11 -11.88
N SER A 94 9.26 -1.06 -12.11
CA SER A 94 10.66 -0.76 -12.43
C SER A 94 10.84 -0.34 -13.88
N GLU A 95 10.48 -1.19 -14.83
CA GLU A 95 10.86 -1.04 -16.25
C GLU A 95 9.91 -0.10 -17.00
N LYS A 96 8.62 -0.12 -16.68
CA LYS A 96 7.60 0.63 -17.43
C LYS A 96 7.20 1.93 -16.74
N LEU A 97 6.90 1.88 -15.44
CA LEU A 97 6.47 3.07 -14.69
C LEU A 97 7.65 3.87 -14.14
N GLN A 98 8.84 3.25 -14.03
CA GLN A 98 10.06 3.87 -13.53
C GLN A 98 9.86 4.57 -12.18
N VAL A 99 9.07 3.93 -11.30
CA VAL A 99 8.80 4.43 -9.95
C VAL A 99 10.04 4.24 -9.12
N ASP A 100 10.55 5.30 -8.49
CA ASP A 100 11.68 5.16 -7.57
C ASP A 100 11.29 4.22 -6.42
N PRO A 101 12.06 3.14 -6.17
CA PRO A 101 11.69 2.09 -5.24
C PRO A 101 11.53 2.57 -3.79
N ASP A 102 12.11 3.70 -3.41
CA ASP A 102 11.95 4.23 -2.05
C ASP A 102 10.53 4.76 -1.80
N ASN A 103 9.78 5.13 -2.85
CA ASN A 103 8.39 5.57 -2.71
C ASN A 103 7.43 4.47 -2.23
N PHE A 104 7.81 3.19 -2.36
CA PHE A 104 6.99 2.10 -1.82
C PHE A 104 6.89 2.14 -0.30
N ASN A 105 7.97 2.54 0.39
CA ASN A 105 7.95 2.73 1.85
C ASN A 105 7.02 3.87 2.24
N LEU A 106 7.08 4.99 1.51
CA LEU A 106 6.23 6.16 1.76
C LEU A 106 4.74 5.83 1.67
N LEU A 107 4.35 5.02 0.67
CA LEU A 107 2.98 4.54 0.56
C LEU A 107 2.63 3.55 1.69
N GLY A 108 3.54 2.67 2.08
CA GLY A 108 3.38 1.76 3.23
C GLY A 108 3.14 2.50 4.55
N ASP A 109 3.88 3.58 4.79
CA ASP A 109 3.70 4.43 5.97
C ASP A 109 2.34 5.14 5.94
N CYS A 110 1.94 5.68 4.78
CA CYS A 110 0.62 6.29 4.61
C CYS A 110 -0.52 5.28 4.84
N LEU A 111 -0.38 4.05 4.34
CA LEU A 111 -1.33 2.96 4.60
C LEU A 111 -1.43 2.66 6.10
N THR A 112 -0.30 2.58 6.79
CA THR A 112 -0.25 2.33 8.23
C THR A 112 -1.02 3.38 9.02
N ILE A 113 -0.81 4.66 8.71
CA ILE A 113 -1.49 5.77 9.39
C ILE A 113 -3.01 5.69 9.15
N VAL A 114 -3.43 5.37 7.93
CA VAL A 114 -4.86 5.29 7.58
C VAL A 114 -5.53 4.07 8.23
N VAL A 115 -4.87 2.92 8.24
CA VAL A 115 -5.34 1.69 8.92
C VAL A 115 -5.46 1.93 10.44
N ALA A 116 -4.47 2.60 11.04
CA ALA A 116 -4.54 3.00 12.45
C ALA A 116 -5.77 3.89 12.73
N GLY A 117 -6.08 4.83 11.83
CA GLY A 117 -7.27 5.67 11.93
C GLY A 117 -8.60 4.92 11.85
N GLN A 118 -8.66 3.83 11.06
CA GLN A 118 -9.84 2.98 10.94
C GLN A 118 -10.07 2.10 12.17
N LEU A 119 -8.98 1.52 12.70
CA LEU A 119 -9.04 0.56 13.81
C LEU A 119 -9.03 1.22 15.19
N GLY A 120 -8.52 2.46 15.30
CA GLY A 120 -8.39 3.18 16.56
C GLY A 120 -7.60 2.37 17.60
N ALA A 121 -8.17 2.20 18.79
CA ALA A 121 -7.53 1.46 19.88
C ALA A 121 -7.30 -0.04 19.58
N ALA A 122 -7.96 -0.60 18.55
CA ALA A 122 -7.74 -1.98 18.12
C ALA A 122 -6.41 -2.16 17.36
N PHE A 123 -5.78 -1.07 16.88
CA PHE A 123 -4.45 -1.12 16.27
C PHE A 123 -3.37 -1.06 17.35
N THR A 124 -3.29 -2.13 18.15
CA THR A 124 -2.31 -2.24 19.23
C THR A 124 -0.87 -2.30 18.69
N PRO A 125 0.16 -2.09 19.51
CA PRO A 125 1.56 -2.21 19.08
C PRO A 125 1.90 -3.55 18.43
N GLU A 126 1.31 -4.65 18.92
CA GLU A 126 1.52 -6.00 18.38
C GLU A 126 0.86 -6.18 17.01
N VAL A 127 -0.37 -5.66 16.85
CA VAL A 127 -1.09 -5.66 15.57
C VAL A 127 -0.35 -4.79 14.55
N GLN A 128 0.13 -3.62 14.97
CA GLN A 128 0.97 -2.76 14.15
C GLN A 128 2.27 -3.48 13.76
N GLY A 129 2.92 -4.19 14.68
CA GLY A 129 4.13 -4.97 14.40
C GLY A 129 3.92 -6.02 13.31
N ALA A 130 2.82 -6.78 13.38
CA ALA A 130 2.44 -7.74 12.36
C ALA A 130 2.18 -7.06 11.00
N PHE A 131 1.45 -5.94 10.99
CA PHE A 131 1.15 -5.19 9.78
C PHE A 131 2.41 -4.57 9.14
N GLN A 132 3.33 -4.04 9.95
CA GLN A 132 4.60 -3.51 9.49
C GLN A 132 5.47 -4.59 8.85
N LYS A 133 5.54 -5.77 9.45
CA LYS A 133 6.22 -6.91 8.84
C LYS A 133 5.59 -7.29 7.50
N PHE A 134 4.27 -7.32 7.40
CA PHE A 134 3.54 -7.53 6.14
C PHE A 134 3.93 -6.52 5.06
N LEU A 135 3.86 -5.23 5.37
CA LEU A 135 4.23 -4.17 4.43
C LEU A 135 5.71 -4.23 4.05
N ALA A 136 6.62 -4.54 4.98
CA ALA A 136 8.04 -4.70 4.67
C ALA A 136 8.28 -5.82 3.65
N VAL A 137 7.56 -6.95 3.74
CA VAL A 137 7.66 -8.04 2.76
C VAL A 137 7.05 -7.64 1.42
N VAL A 138 5.93 -6.93 1.42
CA VAL A 138 5.31 -6.34 0.22
C VAL A 138 6.29 -5.41 -0.50
N VAL A 139 6.89 -4.46 0.22
CA VAL A 139 7.86 -3.51 -0.34
C VAL A 139 9.10 -4.24 -0.85
N ALA A 140 9.68 -5.15 -0.08
CA ALA A 140 10.84 -5.91 -0.52
C ALA A 140 10.55 -6.73 -1.79
N SER A 141 9.31 -7.21 -1.96
CA SER A 141 8.88 -7.94 -3.15
C SER A 141 8.69 -7.03 -4.36
N LEU A 142 8.11 -5.84 -4.17
CA LEU A 142 7.97 -4.82 -5.23
C LEU A 142 9.32 -4.27 -5.71
N ARG A 143 10.33 -4.21 -4.83
CA ARG A 143 11.68 -3.76 -5.18
C ARG A 143 12.51 -4.81 -5.91
N LYS A 144 12.00 -6.04 -6.10
CA LYS A 144 12.85 -7.17 -6.46
C LYS A 144 13.42 -7.11 -7.89
N GLN A 145 12.71 -6.51 -8.83
CA GLN A 145 13.09 -6.40 -10.25
C GLN A 145 13.60 -4.99 -10.60
N TYR A 146 14.18 -4.30 -9.63
CA TYR A 146 14.92 -3.06 -9.84
C TYR A 146 16.40 -3.40 -10.04
N HIS A 147 16.98 -2.93 -11.15
CA HIS A 147 18.35 -3.19 -11.59
C HIS A 147 19.18 -1.91 -11.60
#